data_AF-Q9AI44-F1
#
_entry.id   AF-Q9AI44-F1
#
_cell.length_a   1.000
_cell.length_b   1.000
_cell.length_c   1.000
_cell.angle_alpha   90.00
_cell.angle_beta   90.00
_cell.angle_gamma   90.00
#
_symmetry.space_group_name_H-M   'P 1'
#
loop_
_entity.id
_entity.type
_entity.pdbx_description
1 polymer ?
#
loop_
_entity_poly.entity_id
_entity_poly.type
_entity_poly.pdbx_seq_one_letter_code
_entity_poly.pdbx_strand_id
1 'polypeptide(L)'
;MKNKVRVLVELRPALDGYSGIPQETRLLFRTLLGLKKMAVTGLLQQGGRDITAKMVYAAESERPAAQIRAMSKIVVSFTDDGRRGVAGAISRAISIVMRGISLRASVIAGLSEKLGFFAPVEFEDFVWRRFFAKTLPVDDRPHVLAAQYRVLPLAMATLHRLKISLSGLLRVKRFKKIETRDFDVFISQTPFPGVLSSNTKLIVRYHDAIPIFLPHTIKDRAFHHGAHYDALARNVRSGAYFACVSAATRNDLLKIFPEIEDRAVVIHNTVSPIYSEIDSPKELVKDIVSSRLFRPLAKKYKALSSSHVDVFTRSRLNADQQDFEYLLMVSTVEPRKNHTSLVAAWELLRSRHNEALKLVLVGDLGWDYAEFVDAIVPWVERGELFLLSNVAAPDLRDLYKHAKVTICPSYAEGFDYSGVEAMMSGGVVAASDIPVHREVYEDACIYFNPYSVESIVGGIREAISLRNASETFAEYRRRAKRISARYTAEAISPRWDEFIQSVGSAP
;
A
#
# COMPACT_ATOMS: atom_id res chain seq x y z
N MET A 1 -2.49 -21.26 31.44
CA MET A 1 -2.42 -20.83 30.03
C MET A 1 -1.74 -19.47 29.99
N LYS A 2 -0.60 -19.29 29.30
CA LYS A 2 0.00 -17.94 29.18
C LYS A 2 -1.04 -17.01 28.55
N ASN A 3 -1.30 -15.86 29.18
CA ASN A 3 -2.29 -14.90 28.69
C ASN A 3 -1.80 -14.41 27.32
N LYS A 4 -2.58 -14.61 26.25
CA LYS A 4 -2.20 -14.15 24.90
C LYS A 4 -2.18 -12.63 24.88
N VAL A 5 -1.22 -12.02 24.17
CA VAL A 5 -1.22 -10.56 23.95
C VAL A 5 -2.40 -10.21 23.05
N ARG A 6 -3.27 -9.31 23.50
CA ARG A 6 -4.47 -8.87 22.75
C ARG A 6 -4.07 -7.73 21.83
N VAL A 7 -4.09 -8.00 20.53
CA VAL A 7 -3.59 -7.09 19.49
C VAL A 7 -4.75 -6.59 18.64
N LEU A 8 -4.92 -5.27 18.57
CA LEU A 8 -5.81 -4.63 17.62
C LEU A 8 -4.99 -4.19 16.40
N VAL A 9 -5.47 -4.44 15.17
CA VAL A 9 -4.76 -4.08 13.93
C VAL A 9 -5.64 -3.20 13.05
N GLU A 10 -5.14 -2.03 12.64
CA GLU A 10 -5.83 -1.15 11.70
C GLU A 10 -5.94 -1.78 10.30
N LEU A 11 -7.16 -2.00 9.81
CA LEU A 11 -7.42 -2.58 8.49
C LEU A 11 -7.88 -1.57 7.44
N ARG A 12 -7.97 -0.27 7.78
CA ARG A 12 -8.38 0.78 6.85
C ARG A 12 -7.57 0.77 5.53
N PRO A 13 -6.22 0.64 5.53
CA PRO A 13 -5.48 0.60 4.26
C PRO A 13 -5.80 -0.61 3.38
N ALA A 14 -6.24 -1.73 3.96
CA ALA A 14 -6.61 -2.91 3.18
C ALA A 14 -7.85 -2.69 2.29
N LEU A 15 -8.58 -1.58 2.45
CA LEU A 15 -9.69 -1.20 1.56
C LEU A 15 -9.23 -0.60 0.23
N ASP A 16 -8.00 -0.08 0.17
CA ASP A 16 -7.46 0.67 -0.96
C ASP A 16 -6.89 -0.29 -2.02
N GLY A 17 -5.84 0.12 -2.75
CA GLY A 17 -5.27 -0.56 -3.91
C GLY A 17 -4.74 -1.99 -3.68
N TYR A 18 -4.09 -2.53 -4.71
CA TYR A 18 -3.60 -3.92 -4.75
C TYR A 18 -2.23 -4.10 -4.07
N SER A 19 -1.37 -3.09 -4.14
CA SER A 19 0.06 -3.19 -3.78
C SER A 19 0.47 -2.12 -2.75
N GLY A 20 1.63 -2.28 -2.11
CA GLY A 20 2.17 -1.32 -1.14
C GLY A 20 1.54 -1.45 0.25
N ILE A 21 1.24 -0.33 0.93
CA ILE A 21 0.64 -0.34 2.28
C ILE A 21 -0.64 -1.19 2.36
N PRO A 22 -1.57 -1.16 1.38
CA PRO A 22 -2.73 -2.05 1.35
C PRO A 22 -2.37 -3.55 1.36
N GLN A 23 -1.36 -3.94 0.59
CA GLN A 23 -0.86 -5.32 0.50
C GLN A 23 -0.19 -5.73 1.82
N GLU A 24 0.69 -4.89 2.36
CA GLU A 24 1.33 -5.10 3.66
C GLU A 24 0.28 -5.28 4.76
N THR A 25 -0.77 -4.45 4.77
CA THR A 25 -1.81 -4.53 5.80
C THR A 25 -2.48 -5.90 5.83
N ARG A 26 -2.77 -6.47 4.65
CA ARG A 26 -3.39 -7.79 4.52
C ARG A 26 -2.43 -8.90 4.93
N LEU A 27 -1.19 -8.84 4.45
CA LEU A 27 -0.15 -9.85 4.75
C LEU A 27 0.25 -9.82 6.22
N LEU A 28 0.44 -8.64 6.81
CA LEU A 28 0.73 -8.48 8.24
C LEU A 28 -0.40 -9.04 9.09
N PHE A 29 -1.65 -8.65 8.82
CA PHE A 29 -2.80 -9.17 9.58
C PHE A 29 -2.86 -10.71 9.53
N ARG A 30 -2.66 -11.29 8.34
CA ARG A 30 -2.62 -12.74 8.16
C ARG A 30 -1.44 -13.40 8.90
N THR A 31 -0.28 -12.78 8.86
CA THR A 31 0.93 -13.23 9.56
C THR A 31 0.70 -13.27 11.07
N LEU A 32 0.16 -12.19 11.63
CA LEU A 32 -0.14 -12.09 13.07
C LEU A 32 -1.20 -13.11 13.52
N LEU A 33 -2.21 -13.42 12.68
CA LEU A 33 -3.18 -14.48 12.98
C LEU A 33 -2.54 -15.87 13.11
N GLY A 34 -1.38 -16.09 12.49
CA GLY A 34 -0.61 -17.34 12.62
C GLY A 34 0.18 -17.45 13.93
N LEU A 35 0.34 -16.36 14.68
CA LEU A 35 1.17 -16.32 15.89
C LEU A 35 0.38 -16.80 17.12
N LYS A 36 0.73 -17.98 17.64
CA LYS A 36 -0.01 -18.68 18.71
C LYS A 36 -0.14 -17.87 20.01
N LYS A 37 0.78 -16.94 20.28
CA LYS A 37 0.84 -16.13 21.50
C LYS A 37 0.00 -14.85 21.44
N MET A 38 -0.68 -14.61 20.31
CA MET A 38 -1.48 -13.40 20.08
C MET A 38 -2.96 -13.72 19.94
N ALA A 39 -3.80 -12.81 20.43
CA ALA A 39 -5.22 -12.75 20.14
C ALA A 39 -5.44 -11.51 19.26
N VAL A 40 -5.57 -11.72 17.95
CA VAL A 40 -5.57 -10.65 16.96
C VAL A 40 -7.00 -10.29 16.57
N THR A 41 -7.29 -8.98 16.59
CA THR A 41 -8.58 -8.40 16.22
C THR A 41 -8.38 -7.33 15.15
N GLY A 42 -9.18 -7.37 14.09
CA GLY A 42 -9.16 -6.37 13.02
C GLY A 42 -10.00 -5.14 13.36
N LEU A 43 -9.46 -3.94 13.15
CA LEU A 43 -10.19 -2.67 13.27
C LEU A 43 -10.66 -2.21 11.89
N LEU A 44 -11.96 -2.28 11.68
CA LEU A 44 -12.65 -1.77 10.50
C LEU A 44 -12.89 -0.27 10.67
N GLN A 45 -12.42 0.52 9.70
CA GLN A 45 -12.57 1.97 9.70
C GLN A 45 -12.67 2.50 8.27
N GLN A 46 -13.49 3.53 8.10
CA GLN A 46 -13.66 4.25 6.84
C GLN A 46 -12.54 5.27 6.59
N GLY A 47 -12.21 5.51 5.31
CA GLY A 47 -11.26 6.56 4.93
C GLY A 47 -11.86 7.97 5.03
N GLY A 48 -13.01 8.19 4.39
CA GLY A 48 -13.54 9.54 4.14
C GLY A 48 -14.81 9.94 4.90
N ARG A 49 -15.68 8.97 5.22
CA ARG A 49 -17.02 9.23 5.78
C ARG A 49 -17.25 8.45 7.06
N ASP A 50 -17.72 9.15 8.10
CA ASP A 50 -18.04 8.52 9.37
C ASP A 50 -19.23 7.56 9.24
N ILE A 51 -19.18 6.47 9.98
CA ILE A 51 -20.32 5.58 10.22
C ILE A 51 -21.11 6.16 11.40
N THR A 52 -22.44 6.08 11.35
CA THR A 52 -23.26 6.57 12.47
C THR A 52 -22.99 5.71 13.71
N ALA A 53 -22.59 6.33 14.82
CA ALA A 53 -22.25 5.62 16.06
C ALA A 53 -23.42 4.74 16.58
N LYS A 54 -24.65 5.26 16.50
CA LYS A 54 -25.88 4.49 16.81
C LYS A 54 -26.01 3.20 15.99
N MET A 55 -25.56 3.19 14.74
CA MET A 55 -25.59 1.98 13.90
C MET A 55 -24.52 0.97 14.34
N VAL A 56 -23.32 1.47 14.68
CA VAL A 56 -22.19 0.63 15.10
C VAL A 56 -22.50 -0.06 16.42
N TYR A 57 -23.02 0.65 17.41
CA TYR A 57 -23.33 0.07 18.72
C TYR A 57 -24.63 -0.77 18.71
N ALA A 58 -25.55 -0.54 17.78
CA ALA A 58 -26.72 -1.41 17.61
C ALA A 58 -26.36 -2.84 17.17
N ALA A 59 -25.14 -3.08 16.68
CA ALA A 59 -24.64 -4.42 16.35
C ALA A 59 -24.37 -5.29 17.60
N GLU A 60 -24.44 -4.71 18.80
CA GLU A 60 -24.33 -5.43 20.08
C GLU A 60 -25.69 -5.88 20.62
N SER A 61 -26.78 -5.65 19.86
CA SER A 61 -28.13 -6.10 20.23
C SER A 61 -28.20 -7.62 20.37
N GLU A 62 -28.80 -8.11 21.45
CA GLU A 62 -29.09 -9.54 21.68
C GLU A 62 -30.12 -10.12 20.69
N ARG A 63 -30.92 -9.26 20.04
CA ARG A 63 -31.89 -9.69 19.02
C ARG A 63 -31.19 -9.90 17.66
N PRO A 64 -31.19 -11.12 17.08
CA PRO A 64 -30.47 -11.42 15.84
C PRO A 64 -30.86 -10.51 14.66
N ALA A 65 -32.16 -10.27 14.44
CA ALA A 65 -32.62 -9.43 13.34
C ALA A 65 -32.13 -7.96 13.44
N ALA A 66 -32.07 -7.41 14.65
CA ALA A 66 -31.57 -6.06 14.88
C ALA A 66 -30.06 -5.97 14.69
N GLN A 67 -29.34 -6.99 15.15
CA GLN A 67 -27.89 -7.13 14.96
C GLN A 67 -27.52 -7.22 13.48
N ILE A 68 -28.15 -8.14 12.73
CA ILE A 68 -27.93 -8.31 11.28
C ILE A 68 -28.26 -7.02 10.54
N ARG A 69 -29.37 -6.35 10.87
CA ARG A 69 -29.73 -5.05 10.26
C ARG A 69 -28.70 -3.97 10.54
N ALA A 70 -28.13 -3.92 11.75
CA ALA A 70 -27.09 -2.97 12.09
C ALA A 70 -25.80 -3.24 11.30
N MET A 71 -25.34 -4.49 11.27
CA MET A 71 -24.15 -4.90 10.52
C MET A 71 -24.32 -4.72 9.01
N SER A 72 -25.49 -5.04 8.45
CA SER A 72 -25.85 -4.76 7.06
C SER A 72 -25.65 -3.27 6.70
N LYS A 73 -26.09 -2.36 7.56
CA LYS A 73 -25.90 -0.92 7.32
C LYS A 73 -24.42 -0.50 7.43
N ILE A 74 -23.63 -1.18 8.26
CA ILE A 74 -22.17 -1.00 8.29
C ILE A 74 -21.59 -1.42 6.94
N VAL A 75 -21.93 -2.61 6.43
CA VAL A 75 -21.48 -3.11 5.12
C VAL A 75 -21.84 -2.14 4.00
N VAL A 76 -23.09 -1.67 3.94
CA VAL A 76 -23.54 -0.68 2.95
C VAL A 76 -22.72 0.61 3.03
N SER A 77 -22.27 1.02 4.21
CA SER A 77 -21.42 2.21 4.34
C SER A 77 -20.03 2.03 3.71
N PHE A 78 -19.51 0.80 3.59
CA PHE A 78 -18.23 0.48 2.93
C PHE A 78 -18.34 0.29 1.42
N THR A 79 -19.55 0.24 0.88
CA THR A 79 -19.83 0.03 -0.54
C THR A 79 -20.50 1.23 -1.24
N ASP A 80 -21.19 2.11 -0.51
CA ASP A 80 -21.91 3.26 -1.08
C ASP A 80 -20.98 4.45 -1.38
N ASP A 81 -20.69 4.70 -2.67
CA ASP A 81 -19.96 5.87 -3.19
C ASP A 81 -20.68 7.21 -2.98
N GLY A 82 -21.87 7.21 -2.38
CA GLY A 82 -22.51 8.42 -1.85
C GLY A 82 -23.26 9.25 -2.88
N ARG A 83 -23.54 8.70 -4.07
CA ARG A 83 -24.41 9.31 -5.08
C ARG A 83 -25.86 9.30 -4.58
N ARG A 84 -26.28 10.41 -3.99
CA ARG A 84 -27.68 10.70 -3.68
C ARG A 84 -28.03 12.07 -4.24
N GLY A 85 -29.29 12.26 -4.63
CA GLY A 85 -29.82 13.50 -5.19
C GLY A 85 -29.68 14.71 -4.25
N VAL A 86 -29.98 15.90 -4.79
CA VAL A 86 -29.70 17.22 -4.19
C VAL A 86 -30.24 17.37 -2.76
N ALA A 87 -31.48 16.94 -2.49
CA ALA A 87 -32.08 17.01 -1.15
C ALA A 87 -31.31 16.16 -0.10
N GLY A 88 -30.82 15.00 -0.52
CA GLY A 88 -29.97 14.13 0.32
C GLY A 88 -28.56 14.69 0.54
N ALA A 89 -28.09 15.63 -0.27
CA ALA A 89 -26.82 16.32 -0.06
C ALA A 89 -26.92 17.40 1.01
N ILE A 90 -28.00 18.19 1.01
CA ILE A 90 -28.23 19.28 1.98
C ILE A 90 -28.41 18.72 3.40
N SER A 91 -29.28 17.73 3.58
CA SER A 91 -29.48 17.08 4.89
C SER A 91 -28.18 16.47 5.44
N ARG A 92 -27.36 15.87 4.57
CA ARG A 92 -26.01 15.39 4.94
C ARG A 92 -25.09 16.52 5.35
N ALA A 93 -25.08 17.65 4.64
CA ALA A 93 -24.23 18.78 4.97
C ALA A 93 -24.53 19.34 6.37
N ILE A 94 -25.81 19.52 6.70
CA ILE A 94 -26.25 19.96 8.05
C ILE A 94 -25.83 18.94 9.11
N SER A 95 -26.05 17.65 8.86
CA SER A 95 -25.65 16.58 9.78
C SER A 95 -24.12 16.55 9.99
N ILE A 96 -23.33 16.77 8.94
CA ILE A 96 -21.86 16.85 9.02
C ILE A 96 -21.44 18.02 9.90
N VAL A 97 -22.04 19.20 9.75
CA VAL A 97 -21.73 20.39 10.57
C VAL A 97 -22.06 20.14 12.04
N MET A 98 -23.30 19.70 12.33
CA MET A 98 -23.74 19.43 13.71
C MET A 98 -22.89 18.34 14.38
N ARG A 99 -22.59 17.27 13.65
CA ARG A 99 -21.71 16.20 14.13
C ARG A 99 -20.30 16.72 14.35
N GLY A 100 -19.78 17.59 13.49
CA GLY A 100 -18.48 18.25 13.67
C GLY A 100 -18.40 19.07 14.95
N ILE A 101 -19.43 19.85 15.27
CA ILE A 101 -19.54 20.62 16.53
C ILE A 101 -19.55 19.66 17.73
N SER A 102 -20.41 18.66 17.71
CA SER A 102 -20.53 17.65 18.78
C SER A 102 -19.21 16.90 19.00
N LEU A 103 -18.54 16.47 17.93
CA LEU A 103 -17.26 15.78 18.02
C LEU A 103 -16.17 16.69 18.60
N ARG A 104 -16.11 17.97 18.21
CA ARG A 104 -15.18 18.93 18.81
C ARG A 104 -15.45 19.14 20.30
N ALA A 105 -16.71 19.31 20.69
CA ALA A 105 -17.10 19.38 22.09
C ALA A 105 -16.67 18.13 22.86
N SER A 106 -16.81 16.94 22.26
CA SER A 106 -16.37 15.67 22.87
C SER A 106 -14.85 15.61 23.08
N VAL A 107 -14.05 16.19 22.18
CA VAL A 107 -12.59 16.30 22.32
C VAL A 107 -12.22 17.26 23.45
N ILE A 108 -12.93 18.39 23.57
CA ILE A 108 -12.75 19.37 24.65
C ILE A 108 -13.14 18.75 26.00
N ALA A 109 -14.25 18.04 26.06
CA ALA A 109 -14.71 17.32 27.27
C ALA A 109 -13.88 16.06 27.58
N GLY A 110 -12.97 15.65 26.68
CA GLY A 110 -12.12 14.47 26.89
C GLY A 110 -12.85 13.14 26.84
N LEU A 111 -14.01 13.08 26.15
CA LEU A 111 -14.84 11.88 26.00
C LEU A 111 -14.22 10.90 24.99
N SER A 112 -14.18 9.62 25.36
CA SER A 112 -13.69 8.54 24.50
C SER A 112 -14.74 8.11 23.48
N GLU A 113 -14.31 7.78 22.25
CA GLU A 113 -15.12 7.05 21.27
C GLU A 113 -15.02 5.55 21.53
N LYS A 114 -16.16 4.85 21.60
CA LYS A 114 -16.18 3.40 21.76
C LYS A 114 -15.95 2.70 20.43
N LEU A 115 -15.40 1.49 20.51
CA LEU A 115 -15.33 0.58 19.38
C LEU A 115 -16.57 -0.30 19.40
N GLY A 116 -17.28 -0.40 18.27
CA GLY A 116 -18.38 -1.36 18.16
C GLY A 116 -17.92 -2.72 17.65
N PHE A 117 -18.83 -3.67 17.68
CA PHE A 117 -18.60 -5.05 17.25
C PHE A 117 -19.01 -5.31 15.78
N PHE A 118 -18.31 -6.22 15.11
CA PHE A 118 -18.70 -6.74 13.80
C PHE A 118 -18.49 -8.26 13.75
N ALA A 119 -19.55 -9.01 13.45
CA ALA A 119 -19.48 -10.46 13.27
C ALA A 119 -19.23 -10.80 11.80
N PRO A 120 -18.12 -11.48 11.46
CA PRO A 120 -17.83 -11.83 10.08
C PRO A 120 -18.76 -12.92 9.52
N VAL A 121 -19.30 -13.82 10.36
CA VAL A 121 -20.09 -14.99 9.94
C VAL A 121 -21.31 -14.63 9.06
N GLU A 122 -21.96 -13.50 9.35
CA GLU A 122 -23.13 -13.05 8.59
C GLU A 122 -22.75 -12.33 7.28
N PHE A 123 -21.47 -11.95 7.12
CA PHE A 123 -20.98 -11.09 6.04
C PHE A 123 -19.60 -11.52 5.53
N GLU A 124 -19.35 -12.84 5.49
CA GLU A 124 -18.03 -13.39 5.15
C GLU A 124 -17.55 -12.97 3.76
N ASP A 125 -18.45 -12.97 2.78
CA ASP A 125 -18.16 -12.55 1.41
C ASP A 125 -17.67 -11.10 1.37
N PHE A 126 -18.33 -10.22 2.12
CA PHE A 126 -17.93 -8.82 2.24
C PHE A 126 -16.53 -8.69 2.86
N VAL A 127 -16.28 -9.35 4.00
CA VAL A 127 -14.98 -9.29 4.68
C VAL A 127 -13.88 -9.77 3.75
N TRP A 128 -14.07 -10.94 3.12
CA TRP A 128 -13.10 -11.53 2.21
C TRP A 128 -12.84 -10.63 0.99
N ARG A 129 -13.87 -10.33 0.20
CA ARG A 129 -13.71 -9.63 -1.09
C ARG A 129 -13.28 -8.18 -0.91
N ARG A 130 -13.75 -7.52 0.15
CA ARG A 130 -13.48 -6.10 0.34
C ARG A 130 -12.10 -5.84 0.93
N PHE A 131 -11.64 -6.68 1.87
CA PHE A 131 -10.40 -6.46 2.59
C PHE A 131 -9.24 -7.34 2.12
N PHE A 132 -9.46 -8.63 1.81
CA PHE A 132 -8.37 -9.61 1.76
C PHE A 132 -8.10 -10.22 0.38
N ALA A 133 -9.14 -10.42 -0.44
CA ALA A 133 -9.05 -11.14 -1.72
C ALA A 133 -8.12 -10.50 -2.78
N LYS A 134 -7.72 -9.24 -2.59
CA LYS A 134 -6.80 -8.53 -3.49
C LYS A 134 -5.34 -8.99 -3.35
N THR A 135 -4.99 -9.66 -2.25
CA THR A 135 -3.59 -10.01 -1.92
C THR A 135 -3.46 -11.44 -1.41
N LEU A 136 -4.38 -11.89 -0.56
CA LEU A 136 -4.27 -13.19 0.08
C LEU A 136 -4.80 -14.31 -0.85
N PRO A 137 -4.13 -15.47 -0.89
CA PRO A 137 -4.66 -16.65 -1.57
C PRO A 137 -5.93 -17.14 -0.87
N VAL A 138 -6.79 -17.85 -1.63
CA VAL A 138 -8.08 -18.34 -1.12
C VAL A 138 -7.94 -19.23 0.12
N ASP A 139 -6.82 -19.95 0.25
CA ASP A 139 -6.53 -20.81 1.41
C ASP A 139 -6.41 -20.03 2.74
N ASP A 140 -6.16 -18.71 2.68
CA ASP A 140 -6.14 -17.84 3.85
C ASP A 140 -7.54 -17.35 4.25
N ARG A 141 -8.57 -17.58 3.43
CA ARG A 141 -9.95 -17.14 3.69
C ARG A 141 -10.47 -17.64 5.06
N PRO A 142 -10.36 -18.93 5.44
CA PRO A 142 -10.82 -19.38 6.75
C PRO A 142 -10.12 -18.67 7.92
N HIS A 143 -8.84 -18.34 7.78
CA HIS A 143 -8.04 -17.72 8.83
C HIS A 143 -8.51 -16.30 9.15
N VAL A 144 -8.73 -15.48 8.11
CA VAL A 144 -9.20 -14.10 8.31
C VAL A 144 -10.67 -14.06 8.74
N LEU A 145 -11.49 -15.02 8.32
CA LEU A 145 -12.91 -15.07 8.73
C LEU A 145 -13.10 -15.56 10.18
N ALA A 146 -12.18 -16.37 10.70
CA ALA A 146 -12.17 -16.78 12.11
C ALA A 146 -11.74 -15.67 13.08
N ALA A 147 -11.19 -14.55 12.58
CA ALA A 147 -10.75 -13.43 13.41
C ALA A 147 -11.93 -12.62 13.97
N GLN A 148 -11.69 -11.91 15.07
CA GLN A 148 -12.66 -10.94 15.59
C GLN A 148 -12.48 -9.58 14.91
N TYR A 149 -13.57 -8.83 14.82
CA TYR A 149 -13.55 -7.49 14.24
C TYR A 149 -14.20 -6.45 15.16
N ARG A 150 -13.63 -5.26 15.16
CA ARG A 150 -14.17 -4.04 15.78
C ARG A 150 -14.38 -2.98 14.73
N VAL A 151 -15.30 -2.04 14.98
CA VAL A 151 -15.59 -0.93 14.07
C VAL A 151 -15.37 0.38 14.79
N LEU A 152 -14.55 1.25 14.21
CA LEU A 152 -14.43 2.64 14.64
C LEU A 152 -15.41 3.50 13.84
N PRO A 153 -16.42 4.14 14.47
CA PRO A 153 -17.40 4.94 13.73
C PRO A 153 -16.81 6.17 13.04
N LEU A 154 -15.66 6.67 13.51
CA LEU A 154 -15.01 7.86 12.97
C LEU A 154 -14.10 7.51 11.80
N ALA A 155 -14.26 8.21 10.67
CA ALA A 155 -13.37 8.04 9.54
C ALA A 155 -11.98 8.62 9.82
N MET A 156 -10.96 8.09 9.15
CA MET A 156 -9.58 8.57 9.30
C MET A 156 -9.45 10.05 8.95
N ALA A 157 -10.08 10.50 7.86
CA ALA A 157 -10.11 11.91 7.49
C ALA A 157 -10.77 12.80 8.56
N THR A 158 -11.77 12.28 9.27
CA THR A 158 -12.39 12.99 10.39
C THR A 158 -11.44 13.12 11.56
N LEU A 159 -10.70 12.07 11.92
CA LEU A 159 -9.70 12.14 13.00
C LEU A 159 -8.62 13.20 12.70
N HIS A 160 -8.11 13.26 11.47
CA HIS A 160 -7.16 14.30 11.06
C HIS A 160 -7.77 15.72 11.16
N ARG A 161 -9.04 15.91 10.80
CA ARG A 161 -9.74 17.21 10.90
C ARG A 161 -10.12 17.61 12.32
N LEU A 162 -10.34 16.64 13.21
CA LEU A 162 -10.73 16.87 14.62
C LEU A 162 -9.58 17.34 15.50
N LYS A 163 -8.39 17.55 14.93
CA LYS A 163 -7.30 18.23 15.61
C LYS A 163 -7.73 19.66 15.97
N ILE A 164 -7.95 19.89 17.27
CA ILE A 164 -8.26 21.22 17.78
C ILE A 164 -6.97 21.85 18.26
N SER A 165 -6.64 23.02 17.69
CA SER A 165 -5.61 23.91 18.22
C SER A 165 -6.26 24.85 19.22
N LEU A 166 -5.93 24.72 20.51
CA LEU A 166 -6.28 25.72 21.52
C LEU A 166 -5.12 26.71 21.60
N SER A 167 -5.32 27.97 21.17
CA SER A 167 -4.32 29.03 21.27
C SER A 167 -4.72 30.11 22.26
N GLY A 168 -3.74 30.44 23.12
CA GLY A 168 -3.70 31.59 24.03
C GLY A 168 -2.29 31.69 24.62
N LEU A 169 -1.77 30.59 25.20
CA LEU A 169 -0.43 30.58 25.81
C LEU A 169 0.41 29.30 25.60
N LEU A 170 -0.21 28.12 25.40
CA LEU A 170 0.49 26.82 25.49
C LEU A 170 0.51 25.95 24.20
N ARG A 171 -0.06 26.40 23.06
CA ARG A 171 -0.11 25.66 21.77
C ARG A 171 -0.43 24.14 21.90
N VAL A 172 -1.36 23.75 22.78
CA VAL A 172 -1.70 22.34 23.00
C VAL A 172 -2.71 21.86 21.95
N LYS A 173 -2.32 20.84 21.16
CA LYS A 173 -3.18 20.15 20.19
C LYS A 173 -3.92 18.99 20.88
N ARG A 174 -5.25 19.02 20.92
CA ARG A 174 -6.06 17.89 21.43
C ARG A 174 -6.55 16.98 20.30
N PHE A 175 -6.58 15.69 20.59
CA PHE A 175 -6.98 14.62 19.68
C PHE A 175 -8.09 13.79 20.33
N LYS A 176 -8.88 13.09 19.52
CA LYS A 176 -9.98 12.25 20.01
C LYS A 176 -9.44 11.02 20.73
N LYS A 177 -9.95 10.77 21.94
CA LYS A 177 -9.70 9.52 22.69
C LYS A 177 -10.51 8.38 22.08
N ILE A 178 -9.90 7.20 21.97
CA ILE A 178 -10.46 5.96 21.44
C ILE A 178 -10.35 4.89 22.52
N GLU A 179 -11.48 4.31 22.89
CA GLU A 179 -11.59 3.28 23.92
C GLU A 179 -10.97 1.97 23.43
N THR A 180 -9.77 1.67 23.92
CA THR A 180 -8.95 0.51 23.50
C THR A 180 -8.55 -0.38 24.66
N ARG A 181 -9.13 -0.16 25.84
CA ARG A 181 -8.81 -0.83 27.11
C ARG A 181 -8.82 -2.37 27.07
N ASP A 182 -9.53 -2.96 26.11
CA ASP A 182 -9.60 -4.41 25.92
C ASP A 182 -8.36 -4.99 25.20
N PHE A 183 -7.43 -4.14 24.76
CA PHE A 183 -6.24 -4.51 23.99
C PHE A 183 -4.98 -4.03 24.68
N ASP A 184 -3.94 -4.87 24.62
CA ASP A 184 -2.61 -4.57 25.15
C ASP A 184 -1.79 -3.78 24.12
N VAL A 185 -1.97 -4.11 22.82
CA VAL A 185 -1.26 -3.48 21.71
C VAL A 185 -2.24 -3.06 20.62
N PHE A 186 -2.04 -1.87 20.06
CA PHE A 186 -2.69 -1.41 18.82
C PHE A 186 -1.62 -1.17 17.75
N ILE A 187 -1.76 -1.82 16.59
CA ILE A 187 -0.89 -1.65 15.43
C ILE A 187 -1.62 -0.79 14.41
N SER A 188 -1.09 0.41 14.14
CA SER A 188 -1.57 1.29 13.09
C SER A 188 -0.59 1.29 11.91
N GLN A 189 -1.12 1.36 10.70
CA GLN A 189 -0.33 1.27 9.46
C GLN A 189 0.32 2.60 9.08
N THR A 190 -0.02 3.68 9.77
CA THR A 190 0.55 5.02 9.60
C THR A 190 0.51 5.74 10.96
N PRO A 191 1.15 6.91 11.13
CA PRO A 191 1.01 7.68 12.36
C PRO A 191 -0.47 7.95 12.72
N PHE A 192 -0.96 7.28 13.77
CA PHE A 192 -2.37 7.32 14.17
C PHE A 192 -2.79 8.67 14.78
N PRO A 193 -3.80 9.37 14.22
CA PRO A 193 -4.26 10.68 14.70
C PRO A 193 -5.29 10.56 15.85
N GLY A 194 -4.98 9.79 16.90
CA GLY A 194 -5.88 9.56 18.03
C GLY A 194 -5.15 9.38 19.37
N VAL A 195 -5.92 9.23 20.45
CA VAL A 195 -5.38 8.92 21.79
C VAL A 195 -5.94 7.58 22.22
N LEU A 196 -5.08 6.65 22.62
CA LEU A 196 -5.51 5.33 23.08
C LEU A 196 -5.80 5.34 24.59
N SER A 197 -6.40 4.25 25.07
CA SER A 197 -6.50 3.95 26.50
C SER A 197 -5.09 3.76 27.08
N SER A 198 -4.89 4.15 28.34
CA SER A 198 -3.55 4.19 28.96
C SER A 198 -2.86 2.83 29.05
N ASN A 199 -3.63 1.74 29.07
CA ASN A 199 -3.12 0.38 29.10
C ASN A 199 -2.84 -0.22 27.71
N THR A 200 -3.09 0.53 26.63
CA THR A 200 -2.85 0.06 25.26
C THR A 200 -1.62 0.75 24.69
N LYS A 201 -0.60 -0.02 24.34
CA LYS A 201 0.60 0.48 23.67
C LYS A 201 0.35 0.62 22.17
N LEU A 202 0.84 1.70 21.57
CA LEU A 202 0.76 1.93 20.12
C LEU A 202 2.03 1.45 19.44
N ILE A 203 1.89 0.59 18.43
CA ILE A 203 2.95 0.30 17.45
C ILE A 203 2.54 0.98 16.13
N VAL A 204 3.40 1.85 15.61
CA VAL A 204 3.25 2.45 14.29
C VAL A 204 4.09 1.66 13.30
N ARG A 205 3.44 1.07 12.29
CA ARG A 205 4.13 0.59 11.09
C ARG A 205 4.59 1.81 10.31
N TYR A 206 5.90 2.03 10.23
CA TYR A 206 6.45 3.22 9.60
C TYR A 206 7.04 2.87 8.23
N HIS A 207 6.40 3.37 7.18
CA HIS A 207 6.70 3.00 5.79
C HIS A 207 7.77 3.87 5.15
N ASP A 208 7.77 5.18 5.42
CA ASP A 208 8.79 6.10 4.91
C ASP A 208 8.66 7.47 5.58
N ALA A 209 9.72 8.27 5.47
CA ALA A 209 9.76 9.68 5.85
C ALA A 209 9.71 10.61 4.63
N ILE A 210 9.28 10.10 3.47
CA ILE A 210 9.23 10.86 2.20
C ILE A 210 8.38 12.12 2.34
N PRO A 211 7.21 12.12 3.02
CA PRO A 211 6.45 13.35 3.23
C PRO A 211 7.21 14.48 3.93
N ILE A 212 8.28 14.16 4.67
CA ILE A 212 9.08 15.10 5.44
C ILE A 212 10.34 15.51 4.66
N PHE A 213 11.07 14.55 4.08
CA PHE A 213 12.33 14.83 3.38
C PHE A 213 12.16 15.20 1.89
N LEU A 214 11.08 14.75 1.26
CA LEU A 214 10.74 15.05 -0.13
C LEU A 214 9.32 15.63 -0.24
N PRO A 215 9.01 16.74 0.45
CA PRO A 215 7.66 17.31 0.46
C PRO A 215 7.21 17.79 -0.93
N HIS A 216 8.14 18.05 -1.86
CA HIS A 216 7.86 18.43 -3.23
C HIS A 216 7.38 17.25 -4.11
N THR A 217 7.55 16.00 -3.66
CA THR A 217 7.15 14.81 -4.42
C THR A 217 5.84 14.19 -3.95
N ILE A 218 5.11 14.79 -3.00
CA ILE A 218 3.86 14.24 -2.44
C ILE A 218 2.63 15.08 -2.81
N LYS A 219 1.46 14.43 -2.81
CA LYS A 219 0.15 15.07 -3.02
C LYS A 219 -0.19 16.02 -1.86
N ASP A 220 -0.81 17.17 -2.16
CA ASP A 220 -1.31 18.15 -1.18
C ASP A 220 -0.27 18.47 -0.07
N ARG A 221 0.76 19.20 -0.51
CA ARG A 221 2.01 19.50 0.21
C ARG A 221 1.80 20.14 1.59
N ALA A 222 0.70 20.88 1.79
CA ALA A 222 0.43 21.58 3.05
C ALA A 222 -0.33 20.70 4.06
N PHE A 223 -1.36 19.97 3.62
CA PHE A 223 -2.16 19.13 4.51
C PHE A 223 -1.41 17.88 4.95
N HIS A 224 -0.77 17.17 4.02
CA HIS A 224 -0.05 15.95 4.34
C HIS A 224 1.16 16.22 5.22
N HIS A 225 1.94 17.28 4.95
CA HIS A 225 3.09 17.65 5.79
C HIS A 225 2.64 18.00 7.23
N GLY A 226 1.64 18.87 7.38
CA GLY A 226 1.18 19.32 8.70
C GLY A 226 0.46 18.23 9.51
N ALA A 227 -0.42 17.45 8.88
CA ALA A 227 -1.23 16.45 9.58
C ALA A 227 -0.43 15.16 9.90
N HIS A 228 0.43 14.71 8.98
CA HIS A 228 1.27 13.52 9.20
C HIS A 228 2.33 13.78 10.26
N TYR A 229 3.07 14.89 10.16
CA TYR A 229 4.09 15.25 11.15
C TYR A 229 3.50 15.42 12.55
N ASP A 230 2.33 16.05 12.66
CA ASP A 230 1.70 16.25 13.97
C ASP A 230 1.23 14.95 14.65
N ALA A 231 0.72 14.01 13.86
CA ALA A 231 0.37 12.69 14.37
C ALA A 231 1.65 11.93 14.78
N LEU A 232 2.70 11.98 13.95
CA LEU A 232 4.00 11.36 14.23
C LEU A 232 4.62 11.91 15.52
N ALA A 233 4.80 13.23 15.62
CA ALA A 233 5.36 13.90 16.80
C ALA A 233 4.51 13.69 18.07
N ARG A 234 3.18 13.53 17.94
CA ARG A 234 2.33 13.14 19.05
C ARG A 234 2.62 11.71 19.48
N ASN A 235 2.68 10.78 18.55
CA ASN A 235 2.88 9.36 18.84
C ASN A 235 4.23 9.13 19.52
N VAL A 236 5.28 9.79 19.03
CA VAL A 236 6.61 9.83 19.68
C VAL A 236 6.52 10.25 21.14
N ARG A 237 5.92 11.42 21.41
CA ARG A 237 5.73 11.96 22.77
C ARG A 237 4.83 11.09 23.66
N SER A 238 3.94 10.31 23.05
CA SER A 238 3.02 9.43 23.78
C SER A 238 3.61 8.05 24.07
N GLY A 239 4.90 7.84 23.80
CA GLY A 239 5.56 6.56 24.07
C GLY A 239 5.29 5.47 23.03
N ALA A 240 4.87 5.82 21.80
CA ALA A 240 4.64 4.82 20.75
C ALA A 240 5.93 4.10 20.34
N TYR A 241 5.79 2.85 19.93
CA TYR A 241 6.83 2.04 19.31
C TYR A 241 6.71 2.10 17.79
N PHE A 242 7.81 1.84 17.07
CA PHE A 242 7.87 1.98 15.61
C PHE A 242 8.46 0.72 14.98
N ALA A 243 7.70 0.09 14.09
CA ALA A 243 8.17 -0.99 13.24
C ALA A 243 8.47 -0.43 11.84
N CYS A 244 9.73 -0.09 11.59
CA CYS A 244 10.20 0.49 10.33
C CYS A 244 10.38 -0.61 9.28
N VAL A 245 9.97 -0.33 8.04
CA VAL A 245 10.01 -1.32 6.92
C VAL A 245 11.42 -1.59 6.38
N SER A 246 12.39 -0.75 6.74
CA SER A 246 13.81 -0.87 6.37
C SER A 246 14.68 -0.13 7.39
N ALA A 247 15.97 -0.44 7.42
CA ALA A 247 16.98 0.28 8.20
C ALA A 247 17.13 1.71 7.68
N ALA A 248 17.06 1.93 6.36
CA ALA A 248 17.02 3.27 5.79
C ALA A 248 15.84 4.10 6.33
N THR A 249 14.63 3.54 6.35
CA THR A 249 13.45 4.19 6.95
C THR A 249 13.60 4.45 8.44
N ARG A 250 14.19 3.50 9.20
CA ARG A 250 14.51 3.72 10.63
C ARG A 250 15.48 4.87 10.81
N ASN A 251 16.55 4.92 10.03
CA ASN A 251 17.57 5.97 10.11
C ASN A 251 16.97 7.34 9.80
N ASP A 252 16.10 7.43 8.79
CA ASP A 252 15.38 8.66 8.48
C ASP A 252 14.44 9.10 9.61
N LEU A 253 13.76 8.15 10.26
CA LEU A 253 12.94 8.45 11.43
C LEU A 253 13.79 8.98 12.60
N LEU A 254 14.94 8.37 12.87
CA LEU A 254 15.85 8.77 13.96
C LEU A 254 16.55 10.10 13.71
N LYS A 255 16.72 10.53 12.44
CA LYS A 255 17.16 11.90 12.13
C LYS A 255 16.15 12.95 12.64
N ILE A 256 14.86 12.61 12.65
CA ILE A 256 13.79 13.52 13.07
C ILE A 256 13.55 13.41 14.58
N PHE A 257 13.57 12.18 15.12
CA PHE A 257 13.31 11.88 16.53
C PHE A 257 14.38 10.91 17.06
N PRO A 258 15.57 11.39 17.43
CA PRO A 258 16.63 10.51 17.94
C PRO A 258 16.24 9.83 19.27
N GLU A 259 15.33 10.42 20.05
CA GLU A 259 14.88 9.95 21.36
C GLU A 259 14.03 8.66 21.35
N ILE A 260 13.78 8.07 20.18
CA ILE A 260 13.01 6.82 20.04
C ILE A 260 13.86 5.63 19.60
N GLU A 261 15.18 5.72 19.68
CA GLU A 261 16.11 4.68 19.22
C GLU A 261 15.79 3.29 19.80
N ASP A 262 15.47 3.24 21.09
CA ASP A 262 15.08 2.06 21.88
C ASP A 262 13.68 1.53 21.55
N ARG A 263 12.83 2.37 20.93
CA ARG A 263 11.45 2.05 20.56
C ARG A 263 11.24 1.87 19.06
N ALA A 264 12.28 2.01 18.25
CA ALA A 264 12.24 1.85 16.80
C ALA A 264 13.02 0.61 16.36
N VAL A 265 12.33 -0.36 15.77
CA VAL A 265 12.91 -1.60 15.24
C VAL A 265 12.76 -1.68 13.73
N VAL A 266 13.62 -2.48 13.08
CA VAL A 266 13.47 -2.82 11.66
C VAL A 266 12.78 -4.16 11.54
N ILE A 267 11.59 -4.16 10.93
CA ILE A 267 10.90 -5.37 10.52
C ILE A 267 10.49 -5.16 9.08
N HIS A 268 11.11 -5.87 8.14
CA HIS A 268 10.83 -5.72 6.71
C HIS A 268 9.39 -6.10 6.36
N ASN A 269 8.92 -5.60 5.23
CA ASN A 269 7.62 -6.00 4.69
C ASN A 269 7.62 -7.48 4.30
N THR A 270 6.45 -8.10 4.34
CA THR A 270 6.26 -9.45 3.82
C THR A 270 5.83 -9.37 2.35
N VAL A 271 6.36 -10.24 1.49
CA VAL A 271 5.97 -10.36 0.08
C VAL A 271 5.10 -11.60 -0.10
N SER A 272 4.07 -11.48 -0.94
CA SER A 272 3.08 -12.54 -1.13
C SER A 272 3.70 -13.76 -1.84
N PRO A 273 3.44 -14.99 -1.38
CA PRO A 273 3.95 -16.20 -2.04
C PRO A 273 3.35 -16.41 -3.44
N ILE A 274 2.30 -15.66 -3.82
CA ILE A 274 1.71 -15.70 -5.16
C ILE A 274 2.72 -15.39 -6.27
N TYR A 275 3.77 -14.62 -5.97
CA TYR A 275 4.83 -14.26 -6.89
C TYR A 275 5.91 -15.34 -7.01
N SER A 276 5.81 -16.46 -6.29
CA SER A 276 6.72 -17.59 -6.48
C SER A 276 6.68 -18.03 -7.93
N GLU A 277 7.86 -18.35 -8.47
CA GLU A 277 8.01 -18.80 -9.84
C GLU A 277 7.16 -20.04 -10.15
N ILE A 278 6.28 -19.90 -11.14
CA ILE A 278 5.47 -20.98 -11.71
C ILE A 278 5.78 -21.04 -13.21
N ASP A 279 5.70 -22.23 -13.80
CA ASP A 279 5.75 -22.32 -15.25
C ASP A 279 4.53 -21.64 -15.89
N SER A 280 4.77 -20.88 -16.96
CA SER A 280 3.74 -20.09 -17.62
C SER A 280 4.16 -19.74 -19.04
N PRO A 281 3.27 -19.94 -20.03
CA PRO A 281 3.55 -19.63 -21.43
C PRO A 281 3.79 -18.13 -21.63
N LYS A 282 4.76 -17.78 -22.48
CA LYS A 282 5.11 -16.39 -22.80
C LYS A 282 3.97 -15.71 -23.59
N GLU A 283 3.15 -16.50 -24.28
CA GLU A 283 2.02 -16.07 -25.10
C GLU A 283 0.95 -15.34 -24.27
N LEU A 284 0.81 -15.68 -22.98
CA LEU A 284 -0.14 -15.04 -22.05
C LEU A 284 0.13 -13.54 -21.85
N VAL A 285 1.37 -13.09 -22.06
CA VAL A 285 1.75 -11.69 -21.86
C VAL A 285 0.91 -10.77 -22.75
N LYS A 286 0.70 -11.13 -24.02
CA LYS A 286 -0.09 -10.31 -24.95
C LYS A 286 -1.56 -10.23 -24.51
N ASP A 287 -2.12 -11.31 -23.99
CA ASP A 287 -3.49 -11.35 -23.45
C ASP A 287 -3.63 -10.50 -22.19
N ILE A 288 -2.65 -10.57 -21.29
CA ILE A 288 -2.61 -9.73 -20.08
C ILE A 288 -2.53 -8.25 -20.46
N VAL A 289 -1.58 -7.87 -21.32
CA VAL A 289 -1.40 -6.48 -21.76
C VAL A 289 -2.67 -5.95 -22.43
N SER A 290 -3.25 -6.71 -23.36
CA SER A 290 -4.44 -6.28 -24.12
C SER A 290 -5.73 -6.20 -23.29
N SER A 291 -5.85 -7.02 -22.23
CA SER A 291 -7.02 -7.05 -21.34
C SER A 291 -6.95 -6.00 -20.22
N ARG A 292 -5.74 -5.55 -19.85
CA ARG A 292 -5.50 -4.64 -18.72
C ARG A 292 -5.15 -3.19 -19.10
N LEU A 293 -5.27 -2.81 -20.37
CA LEU A 293 -5.01 -1.45 -20.84
C LEU A 293 -5.76 -0.41 -20.00
N PHE A 294 -5.04 0.65 -19.61
CA PHE A 294 -5.54 1.71 -18.74
C PHE A 294 -6.58 2.57 -19.46
N ARG A 295 -7.87 2.32 -19.17
CA ARG A 295 -9.00 3.02 -19.79
C ARG A 295 -9.22 4.48 -19.36
N PRO A 296 -8.91 4.97 -18.15
CA PRO A 296 -9.28 6.34 -17.75
C PRO A 296 -8.64 7.46 -18.59
N LEU A 297 -7.54 7.20 -19.29
CA LEU A 297 -6.95 8.14 -20.25
C LEU A 297 -7.95 8.53 -21.36
N ALA A 298 -8.78 7.56 -21.79
CA ALA A 298 -9.86 7.76 -22.75
C ALA A 298 -10.81 8.90 -22.35
N LYS A 299 -11.16 9.03 -21.06
CA LYS A 299 -12.19 10.00 -20.65
C LYS A 299 -11.69 11.44 -20.62
N LYS A 300 -10.40 11.66 -20.35
CA LYS A 300 -9.80 13.00 -20.25
C LYS A 300 -9.20 13.46 -21.59
N TYR A 301 -8.66 12.52 -22.37
CA TYR A 301 -8.12 12.77 -23.70
C TYR A 301 -9.04 12.12 -24.73
N LYS A 302 -9.93 12.92 -25.34
CA LYS A 302 -10.90 12.44 -26.35
C LYS A 302 -10.24 11.63 -27.48
N ALA A 303 -8.98 11.91 -27.81
CA ALA A 303 -8.18 11.15 -28.78
C ALA A 303 -8.00 9.67 -28.36
N LEU A 304 -7.69 9.42 -27.09
CA LEU A 304 -7.56 8.08 -26.49
C LEU A 304 -8.92 7.43 -26.16
N SER A 305 -10.04 8.16 -26.31
CA SER A 305 -11.40 7.64 -26.10
C SER A 305 -11.99 6.90 -27.27
N SER A 306 -11.31 6.97 -28.41
CA SER A 306 -11.79 6.29 -29.59
C SER A 306 -11.57 4.79 -29.40
N SER A 307 -12.63 4.00 -29.63
CA SER A 307 -12.54 2.55 -29.82
C SER A 307 -11.40 2.15 -30.78
N HIS A 308 -10.98 3.07 -31.65
CA HIS A 308 -9.83 2.95 -32.54
C HIS A 308 -8.49 2.77 -31.82
N VAL A 309 -8.19 3.41 -30.69
CA VAL A 309 -6.89 3.22 -29.99
C VAL A 309 -6.82 1.82 -29.37
N ASP A 310 -7.88 1.37 -28.72
CA ASP A 310 -7.96 0.00 -28.20
C ASP A 310 -7.89 -1.04 -29.33
N VAL A 311 -8.64 -0.82 -30.42
CA VAL A 311 -8.62 -1.70 -31.59
C VAL A 311 -7.27 -1.69 -32.29
N PHE A 312 -6.62 -0.55 -32.44
CA PHE A 312 -5.32 -0.41 -33.10
C PHE A 312 -4.17 -0.96 -32.26
N THR A 313 -4.20 -0.71 -30.94
CA THR A 313 -3.22 -1.28 -30.00
C THR A 313 -3.33 -2.79 -29.98
N ARG A 314 -4.57 -3.33 -29.94
CA ARG A 314 -4.81 -4.78 -30.01
C ARG A 314 -4.47 -5.37 -31.37
N SER A 315 -4.80 -4.68 -32.46
CA SER A 315 -4.46 -5.15 -33.80
C SER A 315 -2.95 -5.17 -34.01
N ARG A 316 -2.20 -4.17 -33.52
CA ARG A 316 -0.72 -4.20 -33.52
C ARG A 316 -0.16 -5.31 -32.65
N LEU A 317 -0.67 -5.49 -31.42
CA LEU A 317 -0.24 -6.59 -30.53
C LEU A 317 -0.42 -7.97 -31.19
N ASN A 318 -1.50 -8.14 -31.94
CA ASN A 318 -1.86 -9.39 -32.62
C ASN A 318 -1.21 -9.56 -34.00
N ALA A 319 -0.92 -8.46 -34.71
CA ALA A 319 -0.28 -8.47 -36.02
C ALA A 319 1.24 -8.65 -35.93
N ASP A 320 1.84 -8.30 -34.80
CA ASP A 320 3.27 -8.47 -34.57
C ASP A 320 3.58 -9.96 -34.36
N GLN A 321 4.09 -10.61 -35.41
CA GLN A 321 4.59 -11.99 -35.36
C GLN A 321 5.92 -12.10 -34.60
N GLN A 322 6.56 -10.97 -34.25
CA GLN A 322 7.75 -10.98 -33.41
C GLN A 322 7.43 -11.30 -31.95
N ASP A 323 8.47 -11.77 -31.27
CA ASP A 323 8.49 -11.96 -29.83
C ASP A 323 8.19 -10.62 -29.11
N PHE A 324 7.19 -10.62 -28.23
CA PHE A 324 6.85 -9.45 -27.43
C PHE A 324 7.94 -9.21 -26.36
N GLU A 325 8.97 -8.44 -26.73
CA GLU A 325 10.04 -8.03 -25.84
C GLU A 325 9.71 -6.70 -25.19
N TYR A 326 9.79 -6.65 -23.86
CA TYR A 326 9.42 -5.45 -23.12
C TYR A 326 10.25 -5.25 -21.86
N LEU A 327 10.38 -3.98 -21.50
CA LEU A 327 10.78 -3.51 -20.19
C LEU A 327 9.52 -3.34 -19.32
N LEU A 328 9.62 -3.63 -18.02
CA LEU A 328 8.50 -3.52 -17.08
C LEU A 328 8.81 -2.55 -15.95
N MET A 329 7.86 -1.68 -15.61
CA MET A 329 7.89 -0.89 -14.38
C MET A 329 6.55 -1.02 -13.68
N VAL A 330 6.58 -1.34 -12.38
CA VAL A 330 5.37 -1.54 -11.57
C VAL A 330 5.35 -0.53 -10.43
N SER A 331 4.59 0.55 -10.61
CA SER A 331 4.40 1.55 -9.55
C SER A 331 3.24 2.49 -9.85
N THR A 332 2.68 3.11 -8.81
CA THR A 332 1.79 4.28 -8.99
C THR A 332 2.52 5.40 -9.72
N VAL A 333 1.86 6.01 -10.70
CA VAL A 333 2.43 7.14 -11.45
C VAL A 333 2.47 8.39 -10.56
N GLU A 334 3.65 8.67 -10.02
CA GLU A 334 3.97 9.82 -9.17
C GLU A 334 5.43 10.27 -9.38
N PRO A 335 5.78 11.55 -9.09
CA PRO A 335 7.11 12.10 -9.38
C PRO A 335 8.28 11.31 -8.79
N ARG A 336 8.14 10.84 -7.54
CA ARG A 336 9.20 10.13 -6.82
C ARG A 336 9.62 8.81 -7.51
N LYS A 337 8.71 8.17 -8.23
CA LYS A 337 8.95 6.91 -8.93
C LYS A 337 9.74 7.07 -10.23
N ASN A 338 9.98 8.31 -10.68
CA ASN A 338 10.88 8.64 -11.78
C ASN A 338 10.53 8.00 -13.15
N HIS A 339 9.23 7.95 -13.46
CA HIS A 339 8.76 7.42 -14.76
C HIS A 339 9.34 8.19 -15.95
N THR A 340 9.51 9.51 -15.82
CA THR A 340 10.03 10.38 -16.88
C THR A 340 11.44 9.96 -17.33
N SER A 341 12.36 9.73 -16.40
CA SER A 341 13.73 9.32 -16.75
C SER A 341 13.78 7.92 -17.35
N LEU A 342 12.87 7.01 -16.93
CA LEU A 342 12.75 5.69 -17.55
C LEU A 342 12.28 5.78 -19.01
N VAL A 343 11.27 6.60 -19.30
CA VAL A 343 10.80 6.78 -20.68
C VAL A 343 11.91 7.34 -21.56
N ALA A 344 12.64 8.35 -21.09
CA ALA A 344 13.78 8.90 -21.83
C ALA A 344 14.89 7.84 -22.08
N ALA A 345 15.20 7.02 -21.06
CA ALA A 345 16.18 5.93 -21.21
C ALA A 345 15.70 4.87 -22.21
N TRP A 346 14.41 4.53 -22.19
CA TRP A 346 13.79 3.60 -23.13
C TRP A 346 13.82 4.12 -24.57
N GLU A 347 13.54 5.41 -24.80
CA GLU A 347 13.66 6.05 -26.12
C GLU A 347 15.09 5.97 -26.68
N LEU A 348 16.09 6.20 -25.83
CA LEU A 348 17.51 6.03 -26.21
C LEU A 348 17.87 4.58 -26.52
N LEU A 349 17.38 3.62 -25.74
CA LEU A 349 17.60 2.19 -26.01
C LEU A 349 16.98 1.76 -27.34
N ARG A 350 15.78 2.24 -27.64
CA ARG A 350 15.09 1.93 -28.90
C ARG A 350 15.85 2.48 -30.10
N SER A 351 16.19 3.76 -30.08
CA SER A 351 16.89 4.42 -31.18
C SER A 351 18.29 3.85 -31.43
N ARG A 352 19.00 3.41 -30.39
CA ARG A 352 20.38 2.93 -30.50
C ARG A 352 20.52 1.42 -30.70
N HIS A 353 19.52 0.62 -30.31
CA HIS A 353 19.70 -0.83 -30.18
C HIS A 353 18.55 -1.67 -30.70
N ASN A 354 17.32 -1.46 -30.21
CA ASN A 354 16.18 -2.30 -30.58
C ASN A 354 14.89 -1.47 -30.68
N GLU A 355 14.53 -1.09 -31.90
CA GLU A 355 13.32 -0.30 -32.17
C GLU A 355 12.03 -1.04 -31.76
N ALA A 356 12.04 -2.38 -31.72
CA ALA A 356 10.89 -3.19 -31.35
C ALA A 356 10.67 -3.33 -29.82
N LEU A 357 11.65 -2.95 -28.99
CA LEU A 357 11.58 -3.07 -27.53
C LEU A 357 10.44 -2.23 -26.95
N LYS A 358 9.46 -2.87 -26.33
CA LYS A 358 8.28 -2.20 -25.75
C LYS A 358 8.53 -1.74 -24.30
N LEU A 359 7.70 -0.83 -23.81
CA LEU A 359 7.67 -0.44 -22.40
C LEU A 359 6.27 -0.71 -21.81
N VAL A 360 6.21 -1.51 -20.75
CA VAL A 360 4.98 -1.81 -20.01
C VAL A 360 5.06 -1.15 -18.64
N LEU A 361 4.12 -0.25 -18.36
CA LEU A 361 3.96 0.43 -17.09
C LEU A 361 2.71 -0.12 -16.40
N VAL A 362 2.82 -0.59 -15.17
CA VAL A 362 1.70 -1.12 -14.39
C VAL A 362 1.48 -0.25 -13.16
N GLY A 363 0.31 0.36 -13.07
CA GLY A 363 -0.09 1.12 -11.89
C GLY A 363 -1.19 2.14 -12.15
N ASP A 364 -1.79 2.62 -11.07
CA ASP A 364 -2.78 3.69 -11.12
C ASP A 364 -2.11 5.07 -11.21
N LEU A 365 -2.86 6.06 -11.69
CA LEU A 365 -2.43 7.46 -11.72
C LEU A 365 -2.51 8.06 -10.31
N GLY A 366 -1.36 8.50 -9.77
CA GLY A 366 -1.25 9.09 -8.44
C GLY A 366 -1.53 10.59 -8.45
N TRP A 367 -0.48 11.40 -8.37
CA TRP A 367 -0.52 12.86 -8.41
C TRP A 367 0.58 13.41 -9.32
N ASP A 368 0.45 14.68 -9.71
CA ASP A 368 1.41 15.39 -10.59
C ASP A 368 1.80 14.58 -11.85
N TYR A 369 0.85 13.79 -12.37
CA TYR A 369 1.08 12.85 -13.47
C TYR A 369 0.73 13.41 -14.85
N ALA A 370 0.11 14.59 -14.93
CA ALA A 370 -0.51 15.09 -16.16
C ALA A 370 0.52 15.28 -17.29
N GLU A 371 1.62 15.97 -17.01
CA GLU A 371 2.70 16.21 -17.96
C GLU A 371 3.35 14.90 -18.43
N PHE A 372 3.59 13.97 -17.49
CA PHE A 372 4.10 12.64 -17.82
C PHE A 372 3.15 11.89 -18.77
N VAL A 373 1.85 11.91 -18.46
CA VAL A 373 0.83 11.28 -19.29
C VAL A 373 0.83 11.88 -20.71
N ASP A 374 0.86 13.21 -20.83
CA ASP A 374 0.89 13.90 -22.13
C ASP A 374 2.09 13.46 -22.98
N ALA A 375 3.26 13.30 -22.34
CA ALA A 375 4.48 12.86 -23.00
C ALA A 375 4.41 11.41 -23.54
N ILE A 376 3.69 10.51 -22.85
CA ILE A 376 3.62 9.10 -23.27
C ILE A 376 2.48 8.80 -24.25
N VAL A 377 1.49 9.69 -24.40
CA VAL A 377 0.33 9.46 -25.29
C VAL A 377 0.74 9.02 -26.71
N PRO A 378 1.70 9.68 -27.39
CA PRO A 378 2.07 9.27 -28.75
C PRO A 378 2.64 7.84 -28.82
N TRP A 379 3.35 7.40 -27.77
CA TRP A 379 3.91 6.05 -27.68
C TRP A 379 2.84 4.99 -27.41
N VAL A 380 1.80 5.36 -26.65
CA VAL A 380 0.61 4.53 -26.43
C VAL A 380 -0.17 4.35 -27.72
N GLU A 381 -0.41 5.44 -28.46
CA GLU A 381 -1.13 5.39 -29.75
C GLU A 381 -0.43 4.53 -30.80
N ARG A 382 0.91 4.46 -30.76
CA ARG A 382 1.71 3.58 -31.62
C ARG A 382 1.73 2.11 -31.19
N GLY A 383 1.18 1.76 -30.01
CA GLY A 383 1.29 0.41 -29.46
C GLY A 383 2.74 0.03 -29.12
N GLU A 384 3.51 0.99 -28.62
CA GLU A 384 4.93 0.82 -28.25
C GLU A 384 5.14 0.92 -26.74
N LEU A 385 4.31 1.72 -26.08
CA LEU A 385 4.22 1.84 -24.63
C LEU A 385 2.82 1.45 -24.17
N PHE A 386 2.72 0.64 -23.12
CA PHE A 386 1.46 0.17 -22.56
C PHE A 386 1.33 0.58 -21.11
N LEU A 387 0.30 1.35 -20.78
CA LEU A 387 -0.07 1.63 -19.39
C LEU A 387 -1.19 0.67 -18.98
N LEU A 388 -0.99 -0.10 -17.92
CA LEU A 388 -1.91 -1.09 -17.39
C LEU A 388 -2.40 -0.70 -15.99
N SER A 389 -3.66 -1.00 -15.67
CA SER A 389 -4.19 -0.92 -14.30
C SER A 389 -5.02 -2.15 -13.94
N ASN A 390 -5.25 -2.33 -12.63
CA ASN A 390 -6.02 -3.46 -12.09
C ASN A 390 -5.49 -4.82 -12.57
N VAL A 391 -4.17 -4.95 -12.67
CA VAL A 391 -3.49 -6.21 -12.98
C VAL A 391 -3.53 -7.08 -11.73
N ALA A 392 -4.10 -8.28 -11.84
CA ALA A 392 -4.15 -9.22 -10.72
C ALA A 392 -2.75 -9.78 -10.44
N ALA A 393 -2.49 -10.21 -9.20
CA ALA A 393 -1.16 -10.71 -8.82
C ALA A 393 -0.65 -11.90 -9.67
N PRO A 394 -1.47 -12.89 -10.09
CA PRO A 394 -1.02 -13.93 -11.02
C PRO A 394 -0.57 -13.37 -12.38
N ASP A 395 -1.39 -12.50 -12.99
CA ASP A 395 -1.06 -11.83 -14.25
C ASP A 395 0.24 -11.02 -14.10
N LEU A 396 0.40 -10.32 -12.97
CA LEU A 396 1.58 -9.51 -12.68
C LEU A 396 2.85 -10.35 -12.49
N ARG A 397 2.74 -11.52 -11.85
CA ARG A 397 3.84 -12.50 -11.77
C ARG A 397 4.31 -12.91 -13.17
N ASP A 398 3.38 -13.20 -14.08
CA ASP A 398 3.73 -13.58 -15.46
C ASP A 398 4.37 -12.42 -16.23
N LEU A 399 3.92 -11.18 -15.99
CA LEU A 399 4.61 -9.99 -16.50
C LEU A 399 6.04 -9.88 -15.97
N TYR A 400 6.26 -10.04 -14.66
CA TYR A 400 7.60 -10.00 -14.08
C TYR A 400 8.53 -11.08 -14.66
N LYS A 401 8.02 -12.32 -14.76
CA LYS A 401 8.78 -13.46 -15.27
C LYS A 401 9.26 -13.22 -16.70
N HIS A 402 8.37 -12.73 -17.57
CA HIS A 402 8.64 -12.62 -19.01
C HIS A 402 9.23 -11.28 -19.45
N ALA A 403 9.14 -10.22 -18.63
CA ALA A 403 9.79 -8.93 -18.89
C ALA A 403 11.29 -9.10 -19.07
N LYS A 404 11.93 -8.46 -20.06
CA LYS A 404 13.40 -8.50 -20.22
C LYS A 404 14.10 -8.02 -18.95
N VAL A 405 13.63 -6.90 -18.42
CA VAL A 405 14.09 -6.32 -17.17
C VAL A 405 12.89 -5.63 -16.50
N THR A 406 12.76 -5.81 -15.19
CA THR A 406 11.94 -4.97 -14.32
C THR A 406 12.79 -3.82 -13.80
N ILE A 407 12.34 -2.58 -14.03
CA ILE A 407 13.08 -1.38 -13.65
C ILE A 407 12.43 -0.70 -12.45
N CYS A 408 13.25 -0.41 -11.44
CA CYS A 408 12.89 0.30 -10.22
C CYS A 408 13.66 1.64 -10.16
N PRO A 409 13.26 2.69 -10.91
CA PRO A 409 14.06 3.92 -11.09
C PRO A 409 13.80 5.00 -10.03
N SER A 410 13.17 4.66 -8.92
CA SER A 410 12.75 5.59 -7.87
C SER A 410 13.88 6.44 -7.29
N TYR A 411 13.56 7.69 -6.92
CA TYR A 411 14.47 8.59 -6.20
C TYR A 411 14.57 8.28 -4.70
N ALA A 412 13.52 7.73 -4.12
CA ALA A 412 13.45 7.31 -2.73
C ALA A 412 12.40 6.22 -2.59
N GLU A 413 12.53 5.36 -1.59
CA GLU A 413 11.58 4.29 -1.26
C GLU A 413 11.50 4.07 0.26
N GLY A 414 10.52 3.30 0.69
CA GLY A 414 10.50 2.71 2.04
C GLY A 414 11.04 1.28 2.05
N PHE A 415 10.62 0.49 1.05
CA PHE A 415 10.96 -0.92 0.88
C PHE A 415 11.12 -1.30 -0.60
N ASP A 416 10.12 -0.93 -1.42
CA ASP A 416 9.94 -1.33 -2.82
C ASP A 416 9.64 -2.83 -3.04
N TYR A 417 8.37 -3.13 -3.27
CA TYR A 417 7.91 -4.48 -3.55
C TYR A 417 8.33 -4.98 -4.93
N SER A 418 8.45 -4.08 -5.91
CA SER A 418 8.46 -4.45 -7.33
C SER A 418 9.66 -5.31 -7.69
N GLY A 419 10.86 -4.98 -7.20
CA GLY A 419 12.05 -5.78 -7.43
C GLY A 419 12.00 -7.12 -6.71
N VAL A 420 11.50 -7.18 -5.47
CA VAL A 420 11.39 -8.46 -4.74
C VAL A 420 10.38 -9.39 -5.41
N GLU A 421 9.21 -8.87 -5.81
CA GLU A 421 8.19 -9.62 -6.55
C GLU A 421 8.74 -10.13 -7.89
N ALA A 422 9.53 -9.31 -8.59
CA ALA A 422 10.19 -9.71 -9.82
C ALA A 422 11.21 -10.84 -9.60
N MET A 423 12.05 -10.74 -8.56
CA MET A 423 12.99 -11.79 -8.17
C MET A 423 12.29 -13.11 -7.85
N MET A 424 11.20 -13.06 -7.08
CA MET A 424 10.39 -14.24 -6.75
C MET A 424 9.79 -14.89 -7.99
N SER A 425 9.39 -14.06 -8.97
CA SER A 425 8.78 -14.50 -10.23
C SER A 425 9.82 -15.05 -11.22
N GLY A 426 11.12 -14.99 -10.89
CA GLY A 426 12.22 -15.42 -11.74
C GLY A 426 12.67 -14.38 -12.78
N GLY A 427 12.21 -13.13 -12.65
CA GLY A 427 12.57 -11.99 -13.50
C GLY A 427 13.91 -11.32 -13.12
N VAL A 428 14.39 -10.44 -14.00
CA VAL A 428 15.63 -9.67 -13.84
C VAL A 428 15.33 -8.26 -13.37
N VAL A 429 16.08 -7.73 -12.40
CA VAL A 429 15.87 -6.40 -11.82
C VAL A 429 17.03 -5.46 -12.13
N ALA A 430 16.71 -4.25 -12.58
CA ALA A 430 17.61 -3.10 -12.56
C ALA A 430 17.00 -2.00 -11.69
N ALA A 431 17.76 -1.42 -10.77
CA ALA A 431 17.22 -0.53 -9.75
C ALA A 431 18.11 0.68 -9.49
N SER A 432 17.52 1.77 -9.00
CA SER A 432 18.28 2.94 -8.54
C SER A 432 19.26 2.57 -7.43
N ASP A 433 20.44 3.18 -7.45
CA ASP A 433 21.42 3.10 -6.37
C ASP A 433 21.01 4.03 -5.20
N ILE A 434 20.00 3.60 -4.45
CA ILE A 434 19.51 4.28 -3.24
C ILE A 434 19.64 3.36 -2.02
N PRO A 435 19.74 3.90 -0.79
CA PRO A 435 19.97 3.08 0.42
C PRO A 435 18.99 1.92 0.60
N VAL A 436 17.72 2.14 0.29
CA VAL A 436 16.67 1.11 0.41
C VAL A 436 16.86 -0.03 -0.59
N HIS A 437 17.18 0.26 -1.85
CA HIS A 437 17.44 -0.78 -2.83
C HIS A 437 18.74 -1.55 -2.51
N ARG A 438 19.76 -0.88 -1.96
CA ARG A 438 20.97 -1.55 -1.46
C ARG A 438 20.67 -2.50 -0.30
N GLU A 439 19.74 -2.14 0.57
CA GLU A 439 19.30 -2.97 1.68
C GLU A 439 18.38 -4.12 1.24
N VAL A 440 17.44 -3.86 0.34
CA VAL A 440 16.36 -4.81 -0.02
C VAL A 440 16.77 -5.74 -1.17
N TYR A 441 17.54 -5.26 -2.14
CA TYR A 441 17.95 -6.04 -3.31
C TYR A 441 19.37 -6.58 -3.20
N GLU A 442 20.22 -5.98 -2.35
CA GLU A 442 21.62 -6.36 -2.11
C GLU A 442 22.43 -6.61 -3.39
N ASP A 443 22.78 -7.87 -3.68
CA ASP A 443 23.56 -8.27 -4.85
C ASP A 443 22.70 -8.90 -5.96
N ALA A 444 21.37 -8.84 -5.82
CA ALA A 444 20.38 -9.45 -6.71
C ALA A 444 19.72 -8.45 -7.68
N CYS A 445 20.38 -7.35 -8.02
CA CYS A 445 19.98 -6.47 -9.12
C CYS A 445 21.18 -5.74 -9.73
N ILE A 446 20.98 -5.13 -10.91
CA ILE A 446 21.93 -4.18 -11.49
C ILE A 446 21.57 -2.77 -11.03
N TYR A 447 22.54 -2.03 -10.51
CA TYR A 447 22.32 -0.68 -10.01
C TYR A 447 22.63 0.40 -11.05
N PHE A 448 21.87 1.48 -11.03
CA PHE A 448 22.14 2.68 -11.83
C PHE A 448 21.88 3.96 -11.02
N ASN A 449 22.45 5.08 -11.47
CA ASN A 449 22.15 6.38 -10.89
C ASN A 449 20.78 6.90 -11.42
N PRO A 450 19.76 7.12 -10.57
CA PRO A 450 18.44 7.56 -11.03
C PRO A 450 18.40 8.98 -11.62
N TYR A 451 19.45 9.77 -11.40
CA TYR A 451 19.58 11.14 -11.90
C TYR A 451 20.30 11.23 -13.27
N SER A 452 20.72 10.10 -13.85
CA SER A 452 21.40 10.06 -15.14
C SER A 452 20.72 9.07 -16.09
N VAL A 453 20.08 9.61 -17.14
CA VAL A 453 19.42 8.80 -18.17
C VAL A 453 20.40 7.81 -18.81
N GLU A 454 21.63 8.23 -19.11
CA GLU A 454 22.65 7.33 -19.66
C GLU A 454 23.06 6.23 -18.66
N SER A 455 23.08 6.51 -17.36
CA SER A 455 23.32 5.48 -16.34
C SER A 455 22.16 4.46 -16.30
N ILE A 456 20.91 4.92 -16.42
CA ILE A 456 19.73 4.04 -16.54
C ILE A 456 19.84 3.16 -17.78
N VAL A 457 20.19 3.74 -18.94
CA VAL A 457 20.45 3.00 -20.19
C VAL A 457 21.51 1.92 -19.97
N GLY A 458 22.65 2.27 -19.36
CA GLY A 458 23.73 1.34 -19.04
C GLY A 458 23.26 0.17 -18.17
N GLY A 459 22.56 0.47 -17.06
CA GLY A 459 22.04 -0.54 -16.15
C GLY A 459 21.02 -1.47 -16.80
N ILE A 460 20.13 -0.95 -17.64
CA ILE A 460 19.18 -1.78 -18.40
C ILE A 460 19.91 -2.70 -19.38
N ARG A 461 20.93 -2.20 -20.10
CA ARG A 461 21.70 -3.00 -21.05
C ARG A 461 22.44 -4.14 -20.35
N GLU A 462 23.10 -3.84 -19.24
CA GLU A 462 23.79 -4.84 -18.43
C GLU A 462 22.81 -5.92 -17.92
N ALA A 463 21.63 -5.52 -17.46
CA ALA A 463 20.58 -6.44 -17.04
C ALA A 463 20.05 -7.33 -18.19
N ILE A 464 19.89 -6.77 -19.40
CA ILE A 464 19.53 -7.56 -20.60
C ILE A 464 20.63 -8.56 -20.95
N SER A 465 21.89 -8.13 -20.94
CA SER A 465 23.04 -9.02 -21.20
C SER A 465 23.13 -10.14 -20.16
N LEU A 466 22.93 -9.82 -18.88
CA LEU A 466 22.85 -10.78 -17.80
C LEU A 466 21.79 -11.84 -18.05
N ARG A 467 20.59 -11.45 -18.52
CA ARG A 467 19.49 -12.38 -18.81
C ARG A 467 19.82 -13.36 -19.92
N ASN A 468 20.54 -12.91 -20.94
CA ASN A 468 20.85 -13.70 -22.12
C ASN A 468 22.04 -14.65 -21.90
N ALA A 469 22.89 -14.39 -20.90
CA ALA A 469 24.04 -15.23 -20.58
C ALA A 469 23.66 -16.35 -19.59
N SER A 470 23.53 -17.59 -20.06
CA SER A 470 22.95 -18.71 -19.29
C SER A 470 23.60 -18.94 -17.92
N GLU A 471 24.94 -18.90 -17.83
CA GLU A 471 25.66 -19.12 -16.56
C GLU A 471 25.46 -17.96 -15.59
N THR A 472 25.66 -16.72 -16.05
CA THR A 472 25.45 -15.49 -15.26
C THR A 472 24.00 -15.37 -14.79
N PHE A 473 23.05 -15.71 -15.65
CA PHE A 473 21.63 -15.72 -15.30
C PHE A 473 21.31 -16.76 -14.23
N ALA A 474 21.86 -17.98 -14.34
CA ALA A 474 21.68 -19.01 -13.32
C ALA A 474 22.24 -18.56 -11.96
N GLU A 475 23.38 -17.87 -11.95
CA GLU A 475 23.94 -17.29 -10.72
C GLU A 475 23.08 -16.16 -10.16
N TYR A 476 22.62 -15.24 -11.00
CA TYR A 476 21.66 -14.21 -10.61
C TYR A 476 20.41 -14.82 -9.98
N ARG A 477 19.85 -15.86 -10.61
CA ARG A 477 18.65 -16.57 -10.11
C ARG A 477 18.87 -17.19 -8.73
N ARG A 478 20.07 -17.71 -8.43
CA ARG A 478 20.42 -18.19 -7.09
C ARG A 478 20.44 -17.04 -6.06
N ARG A 479 21.07 -15.91 -6.41
CA ARG A 479 21.09 -14.69 -5.57
C ARG A 479 19.67 -14.16 -5.31
N ALA A 480 18.89 -13.99 -6.36
CA ALA A 480 17.50 -13.52 -6.31
C ALA A 480 16.65 -14.38 -5.36
N LYS A 481 16.69 -15.72 -5.49
CA LYS A 481 15.96 -16.63 -4.59
C LYS A 481 16.40 -16.50 -3.13
N ARG A 482 17.71 -16.40 -2.88
CA ARG A 482 18.26 -16.22 -1.52
C ARG A 482 17.79 -14.91 -0.90
N ILE A 483 17.86 -13.81 -1.65
CA ILE A 483 17.46 -12.48 -1.16
C ILE A 483 15.94 -12.43 -0.94
N SER A 484 15.13 -12.86 -1.91
CA SER A 484 13.68 -12.80 -1.79
C SER A 484 13.12 -13.68 -0.66
N ALA A 485 13.77 -14.80 -0.34
CA ALA A 485 13.36 -15.70 0.75
C ALA A 485 13.39 -15.03 2.14
N ARG A 486 14.09 -13.91 2.30
CA ARG A 486 14.12 -13.15 3.57
C ARG A 486 12.83 -12.39 3.84
N TYR A 487 12.01 -12.19 2.82
CA TYR A 487 10.78 -11.40 2.91
C TYR A 487 9.52 -12.28 2.89
N THR A 488 9.64 -13.58 3.14
CA THR A 488 8.49 -14.46 3.33
C THR A 488 7.88 -14.29 4.72
N ALA A 489 6.63 -14.73 4.88
CA ALA A 489 5.96 -14.68 6.18
C ALA A 489 6.71 -15.51 7.23
N GLU A 490 7.30 -16.64 6.84
CA GLU A 490 8.09 -17.51 7.72
C GLU A 490 9.35 -16.81 8.22
N ALA A 491 10.03 -16.05 7.37
CA ALA A 491 11.23 -15.31 7.73
C ALA A 491 10.93 -14.07 8.60
N ILE A 492 9.81 -13.39 8.35
CA ILE A 492 9.46 -12.13 9.01
C ILE A 492 8.66 -12.33 10.30
N SER A 493 7.81 -13.35 10.38
CA SER A 493 6.91 -13.58 11.52
C SER A 493 7.60 -13.72 12.89
N PRO A 494 8.80 -14.32 13.04
CA PRO A 494 9.46 -14.40 14.35
C PRO A 494 9.81 -13.02 14.91
N ARG A 495 10.19 -12.07 14.06
CA ARG A 495 10.49 -10.69 14.47
C ARG A 495 9.25 -9.97 15.00
N TRP A 496 8.10 -10.21 14.37
CA TRP A 496 6.82 -9.70 14.89
C TRP A 496 6.44 -10.35 16.22
N ASP A 497 6.64 -11.67 16.37
CA ASP A 497 6.38 -12.38 17.63
C ASP A 497 7.18 -11.77 18.78
N GLU A 498 8.50 -11.67 18.60
CA GLU A 498 9.42 -11.11 19.60
C GLU A 498 9.07 -9.65 19.93
N PHE A 499 8.90 -8.81 18.91
CA PHE A 499 8.65 -7.39 19.12
C PHE A 499 7.33 -7.13 19.86
N ILE A 500 6.23 -7.77 19.45
CA ILE A 500 4.93 -7.56 20.10
C ILE A 500 4.93 -8.11 21.53
N GLN A 501 5.62 -9.22 21.81
CA GLN A 501 5.79 -9.71 23.18
C GLN A 501 6.58 -8.73 24.04
N SER A 502 7.65 -8.14 23.51
CA SER A 502 8.45 -7.14 24.23
C SER A 502 7.61 -5.91 24.57
N VAL A 503 6.81 -5.42 23.62
CA VAL A 503 5.93 -4.25 23.81
C VAL A 503 4.77 -4.56 24.75
N GLY A 504 4.14 -5.73 24.60
CA GLY A 504 2.99 -6.16 25.42
C GLY A 504 3.35 -6.48 26.87
N SER A 505 4.63 -6.77 27.14
CA SER A 505 5.13 -7.05 28.50
C SER A 505 5.79 -5.83 29.15
N ALA A 506 5.95 -4.72 28.41
CA ALA A 506 6.55 -3.50 28.93
C ALA A 506 5.64 -2.82 29.96
N PRO A 507 6.19 -2.34 31.10
CA PRO A 507 5.41 -1.77 32.20
C PRO A 507 4.61 -0.51 31.84
#